data_AF-A0A536WL49-F1
#
_entry.id   AF-A0A536WL49-F1
#
_cell.length_a   1.000
_cell.length_b   1.000
_cell.length_c   1.000
_cell.angle_alpha   90.00
_cell.angle_beta   90.00
_cell.angle_gamma   90.00
#
_symmetry.space_group_name_H-M   'P 1'
#
loop_
_entity.id
_entity.type
_entity.pdbx_description
1 polymer ?
#
loop_
_entity_poly.entity_id
_entity_poly.type
_entity_poly.pdbx_seq_one_letter_code
_entity_poly.pdbx_strand_id
1 'polypeptide(L)'
;MVTSRYLKALQMKTLEFKPGLPDTLLVRLEADVKSKINALFTRCPSLAGFSIQDRAMLPRDLDQTRIPDADLFVTEIGVFPKLDSQYDEIYDEITLAISDLVKDQPHAYDFLRGRTFARSLH
;
A
#
# COMPACT_ATOMS: atom_id res chain seq x y z
N MET A 1 -9.55 -17.00 3.84
CA MET A 1 -9.06 -15.60 3.81
C MET A 1 -10.27 -14.68 3.86
N VAL A 2 -10.31 -13.72 4.78
CA VAL A 2 -11.37 -12.69 4.78
C VAL A 2 -10.77 -11.45 4.14
N THR A 3 -11.31 -11.05 3.00
CA THR A 3 -10.93 -9.81 2.32
C THR A 3 -11.98 -8.76 2.67
N SER A 4 -11.56 -7.75 3.41
CA SER A 4 -12.41 -6.62 3.75
C SER A 4 -12.06 -5.45 2.84
N ARG A 5 -13.07 -4.85 2.19
CA ARG A 5 -12.88 -3.60 1.44
C ARG A 5 -12.77 -2.47 2.44
N TYR A 6 -11.59 -1.89 2.54
CA TYR A 6 -11.31 -0.75 3.39
C TYR A 6 -10.90 0.38 2.49
N LEU A 7 -11.46 1.58 2.64
CA LEU A 7 -10.95 2.77 1.99
C LEU A 7 -10.30 3.64 3.06
N LYS A 8 -8.98 3.55 3.20
CA LYS A 8 -8.24 4.35 4.17
C LYS A 8 -7.05 5.00 3.47
N ALA A 9 -6.96 6.30 3.69
CA ALA A 9 -6.01 7.18 3.01
C ALA A 9 -4.62 7.06 3.60
N LEU A 10 -3.65 6.79 2.76
CA LEU A 10 -2.24 6.84 3.12
C LEU A 10 -1.83 8.31 3.11
N GLN A 11 -1.90 8.95 4.28
CA GLN A 11 -1.49 10.33 4.50
C GLN A 11 0.05 10.42 4.41
N MET A 12 0.54 10.46 3.17
CA MET A 12 1.94 10.66 2.85
C MET A 12 2.10 12.11 2.41
N LYS A 13 3.18 12.77 2.84
CA LYS A 13 3.53 14.07 2.28
C LYS A 13 3.70 13.87 0.78
N THR A 14 2.87 14.52 -0.02
CA THR A 14 2.98 14.47 -1.48
C THR A 14 4.40 14.93 -1.82
N LEU A 15 5.20 14.02 -2.38
CA LEU A 15 6.54 14.34 -2.85
C LEU A 15 6.39 14.57 -4.35
N GLU A 16 6.67 15.79 -4.80
CA GLU A 16 6.61 16.15 -6.22
C GLU A 16 7.50 15.20 -7.04
N PHE A 17 6.84 14.30 -7.76
CA PHE A 17 7.51 13.23 -8.49
C PHE A 17 7.68 13.59 -9.96
N LYS A 18 8.84 13.23 -10.54
CA LYS A 18 9.11 13.34 -11.97
C LYS A 18 9.04 11.95 -12.62
N PRO A 19 8.03 11.66 -13.47
CA PRO A 19 7.98 10.38 -14.19
C PRO A 19 9.12 10.30 -15.22
N GLY A 20 9.86 9.18 -15.21
CA GLY A 20 10.94 8.92 -16.17
C GLY A 20 12.13 8.11 -15.63
N LEU A 21 11.89 7.10 -14.78
CA LEU A 21 12.97 6.26 -14.29
C LEU A 21 13.49 5.29 -15.36
N PRO A 22 14.81 5.09 -15.48
CA PRO A 22 15.38 4.04 -16.31
C PRO A 22 15.03 2.64 -15.75
N ASP A 23 14.89 1.66 -16.63
CA ASP A 23 14.49 0.27 -16.30
C ASP A 23 15.33 -0.37 -15.19
N THR A 24 16.64 -0.07 -15.15
CA THR A 24 17.56 -0.58 -14.11
C THR A 24 17.19 -0.12 -12.70
N LEU A 25 16.64 1.09 -12.55
CA LEU A 25 16.17 1.59 -11.26
C LEU A 25 14.82 0.99 -10.88
N LEU A 26 13.97 0.66 -11.86
CA LEU A 26 12.70 -0.05 -11.61
C LEU A 26 12.96 -1.45 -11.04
N VAL A 27 13.98 -2.16 -11.54
CA VAL A 27 14.34 -3.49 -11.02
C VAL A 27 14.80 -3.41 -9.55
N ARG A 28 15.65 -2.43 -9.23
CA ARG A 28 16.10 -2.22 -7.84
C ARG A 28 14.95 -1.80 -6.94
N LEU A 29 14.10 -0.88 -7.42
CA LEU A 29 12.92 -0.41 -6.72
C LEU A 29 11.95 -1.55 -6.43
N GLU A 30 11.66 -2.40 -7.41
CA GLU A 30 10.81 -3.57 -7.22
C GLU A 30 11.39 -4.50 -6.15
N ALA A 31 12.71 -4.74 -6.17
CA ALA A 31 13.36 -5.57 -5.16
C ALA A 31 13.29 -4.96 -3.76
N ASP A 32 13.44 -3.64 -3.65
CA ASP A 32 13.36 -2.91 -2.37
C ASP A 32 11.93 -2.91 -1.82
N VAL A 33 10.96 -2.57 -2.68
CA VAL A 33 9.51 -2.66 -2.39
C VAL A 33 9.17 -4.08 -1.94
N LYS A 34 9.52 -5.10 -2.72
CA LYS A 34 9.26 -6.51 -2.37
C LYS A 34 9.89 -6.87 -1.03
N SER A 35 11.12 -6.45 -0.76
CA SER A 35 11.79 -6.71 0.50
C SER A 35 11.07 -6.05 1.68
N LYS A 36 10.65 -4.79 1.53
CA LYS A 36 9.90 -4.04 2.56
C LYS A 36 8.54 -4.67 2.82
N ILE A 37 7.80 -5.02 1.77
CA ILE A 37 6.51 -5.69 1.85
C ILE A 37 6.65 -7.08 2.47
N ASN A 38 7.70 -7.83 2.13
CA ASN A 38 7.95 -9.15 2.71
C ASN A 38 8.33 -9.05 4.20
N ALA A 39 9.12 -8.04 4.57
CA ALA A 39 9.39 -7.74 5.97
C ALA A 39 8.10 -7.39 6.74
N LEU A 40 7.19 -6.63 6.13
CA LEU A 40 5.88 -6.32 6.69
C LEU A 40 5.03 -7.59 6.87
N PHE A 41 4.93 -8.48 5.88
CA PHE A 41 4.25 -9.77 6.05
C PHE A 41 4.90 -10.68 7.11
N THR A 42 6.21 -10.52 7.34
CA THR A 42 6.93 -11.25 8.38
C THR A 42 6.61 -10.68 9.78
N ARG A 43 6.52 -9.36 9.90
CA ARG A 43 6.11 -8.66 11.14
C ARG A 43 4.64 -8.88 11.46
N CYS A 44 3.79 -8.90 10.44
CA CYS A 44 2.35 -9.11 10.52
C CYS A 44 1.97 -10.45 9.87
N PRO A 45 2.17 -11.60 10.56
CA PRO A 45 1.88 -12.92 9.99
C PRO A 45 0.41 -13.12 9.65
N SER A 46 -0.47 -12.34 10.27
CA SER A 46 -1.90 -12.31 10.02
C SER A 46 -2.28 -11.56 8.75
N LEU A 47 -1.42 -10.70 8.20
CA LEU A 47 -1.69 -10.00 6.96
C LEU A 47 -1.49 -10.97 5.78
N ALA A 48 -2.58 -11.25 5.07
CA ALA A 48 -2.59 -12.08 3.88
C ALA A 48 -2.37 -11.26 2.59
N GLY A 49 -2.75 -9.98 2.58
CA GLY A 49 -2.51 -9.09 1.45
C GLY A 49 -3.22 -7.75 1.58
N PHE A 50 -2.88 -6.79 0.72
CA PHE A 50 -3.56 -5.51 0.62
C PHE A 50 -3.43 -4.90 -0.79
N SER A 51 -4.37 -4.05 -1.16
CA SER A 51 -4.41 -3.35 -2.45
C SER A 51 -4.28 -1.85 -2.24
N ILE A 52 -3.35 -1.23 -2.97
CA ILE A 52 -3.18 0.22 -3.01
C ILE A 52 -3.71 0.74 -4.34
N GLN A 53 -4.54 1.78 -4.30
CA GLN A 53 -5.04 2.49 -5.47
C GLN A 53 -4.80 3.99 -5.35
N ASP A 54 -4.61 4.64 -6.48
CA ASP A 54 -4.50 6.09 -6.58
C ASP A 54 -5.89 6.74 -6.55
N ARG A 55 -5.96 8.03 -6.18
CA ARG A 55 -7.21 8.82 -6.25
C ARG A 55 -7.90 8.71 -7.62
N ALA A 56 -7.13 8.70 -8.71
CA ALA A 56 -7.64 8.61 -10.07
C ALA A 56 -8.19 7.21 -10.43
N MET A 57 -7.78 6.16 -9.71
CA MET A 57 -8.28 4.79 -9.88
C MET A 57 -9.54 4.50 -9.04
N LEU A 58 -9.86 5.37 -8.07
CA LEU A 58 -11.07 5.19 -7.28
C LEU A 58 -12.32 5.36 -8.15
N PRO A 59 -13.40 4.60 -7.86
CA PRO A 59 -14.67 4.73 -8.57
C PRO A 59 -15.16 6.18 -8.53
N ARG A 60 -15.66 6.69 -9.66
CA ARG A 60 -16.21 8.05 -9.73
C ARG A 60 -17.48 8.22 -8.88
N ASP A 61 -18.16 7.11 -8.57
CA ASP A 61 -19.31 7.05 -7.68
C ASP A 61 -18.95 7.22 -6.19
N LEU A 62 -17.66 7.19 -5.83
CA LEU A 62 -17.26 7.59 -4.48
C LEU A 62 -17.37 9.10 -4.32
N ASP A 63 -17.95 9.48 -3.18
CA ASP A 63 -18.07 10.88 -2.80
C ASP A 63 -16.68 11.51 -2.61
N GLN A 64 -16.25 12.30 -3.60
CA GLN A 64 -14.93 12.94 -3.61
C GLN A 64 -14.72 13.91 -2.44
N THR A 65 -15.80 14.36 -1.78
CA THR A 65 -15.72 15.21 -0.59
C THR A 65 -15.40 14.41 0.67
N ARG A 66 -15.67 13.11 0.66
CA ARG A 66 -15.31 12.17 1.72
C ARG A 66 -13.96 11.49 1.51
N ILE A 67 -13.41 11.54 0.30
CA ILE A 67 -12.07 11.03 0.01
C ILE A 67 -11.07 12.00 0.65
N PRO A 68 -10.26 11.54 1.62
CA PRO A 68 -9.21 12.38 2.21
C PRO A 68 -8.28 12.93 1.13
N ASP A 69 -7.68 14.09 1.38
CA ASP A 69 -6.63 14.63 0.51
C ASP A 69 -5.36 13.81 0.69
N ALA A 70 -5.37 12.67 0.01
CA ALA A 70 -4.30 11.71 -0.07
C ALA A 70 -4.22 11.21 -1.50
N ASP A 71 -3.02 10.78 -1.81
CA ASP A 71 -2.56 10.49 -3.15
C ASP A 71 -2.72 8.96 -3.38
N LEU A 72 -2.48 8.16 -2.32
CA LEU A 72 -2.71 6.72 -2.26
C LEU A 72 -3.77 6.31 -1.24
N PHE A 73 -4.51 5.26 -1.57
CA PHE A 73 -5.55 4.67 -0.75
C PHE A 73 -5.34 3.16 -0.67
N VAL A 74 -5.35 2.63 0.54
CA VAL A 74 -5.58 1.20 0.72
C VAL A 74 -7.06 0.96 0.46
N THR A 75 -7.37 0.06 -0.47
CA THR A 75 -8.75 -0.26 -0.94
C THR A 75 -9.22 -1.64 -0.52
N GLU A 76 -8.29 -2.56 -0.30
CA GLU A 76 -8.57 -3.90 0.21
C GLU A 76 -7.46 -4.32 1.17
N ILE A 77 -7.85 -5.00 2.25
CA ILE A 77 -6.92 -5.67 3.16
C ILE A 77 -7.47 -7.07 3.42
N GLY A 78 -6.66 -8.07 3.09
CA GLY A 78 -6.87 -9.46 3.41
C GLY A 78 -6.12 -9.83 4.67
N VAL A 79 -6.84 -10.31 5.68
CA VAL A 79 -6.27 -10.73 6.97
C VAL A 79 -6.69 -12.17 7.24
N PHE A 80 -5.75 -13.00 7.68
CA PHE A 80 -5.96 -14.41 8.00
C PHE A 80 -4.96 -14.91 9.05
N PRO A 81 -5.41 -15.53 10.16
CA PRO A 81 -6.81 -15.74 10.56
C PRO A 81 -7.54 -14.42 10.85
N LYS A 82 -8.88 -14.44 10.86
CA LYS A 82 -9.70 -13.24 11.04
C LYS A 82 -9.42 -12.62 12.42
N LEU A 83 -9.04 -11.34 12.45
CA LEU A 83 -8.72 -10.62 13.68
C LEU A 83 -9.59 -9.38 13.78
N ASP A 84 -10.61 -9.38 14.63
CA ASP A 84 -11.56 -8.26 14.72
C ASP A 84 -10.93 -6.94 15.19
N SER A 85 -9.80 -6.98 15.91
CA SER A 85 -9.20 -5.78 16.55
C SER A 85 -7.86 -5.32 15.95
N GLN A 86 -7.15 -6.16 15.20
CA GLN A 86 -5.79 -5.82 14.70
C GLN A 86 -5.80 -5.10 13.35
N TYR A 87 -6.96 -4.84 12.75
CA TYR A 87 -7.03 -4.15 11.46
C TYR A 87 -6.39 -2.76 11.50
N ASP A 88 -6.52 -2.04 12.61
CA ASP A 88 -5.93 -0.71 12.75
C ASP A 88 -4.42 -0.78 12.93
N GLU A 89 -3.92 -1.75 13.71
CA GLU A 89 -2.48 -2.01 13.89
C GLU A 89 -1.81 -2.44 12.57
N ILE A 90 -2.45 -3.34 11.83
CA ILE A 90 -1.98 -3.78 10.50
C ILE A 90 -1.98 -2.60 9.54
N TYR A 91 -3.00 -1.74 9.60
CA TYR A 91 -3.06 -0.54 8.78
C TYR A 91 -1.95 0.45 9.12
N ASP A 92 -1.71 0.68 10.41
CA ASP A 92 -0.64 1.55 10.88
C ASP A 92 0.72 1.02 10.38
N GLU A 93 0.96 -0.29 10.53
CA GLU A 93 2.17 -0.95 10.02
C GLU A 93 2.31 -0.86 8.49
N ILE A 94 1.22 -1.04 7.73
CA ILE A 94 1.24 -0.83 6.26
C ILE A 94 1.60 0.63 5.98
N THR A 95 0.94 1.57 6.64
CA THR A 95 1.20 3.00 6.45
C THR A 95 2.64 3.35 6.78
N LEU A 96 3.19 2.81 7.86
CA LEU A 96 4.55 3.02 8.32
C LEU A 96 5.57 2.43 7.33
N ALA A 97 5.37 1.19 6.89
CA ALA A 97 6.26 0.53 5.95
C ALA A 97 6.27 1.22 4.59
N ILE A 98 5.10 1.62 4.09
CA ILE A 98 5.01 2.35 2.82
C ILE A 98 5.58 3.76 2.99
N SER A 99 5.32 4.45 4.10
CA SER A 99 5.87 5.80 4.33
C SER A 99 7.39 5.78 4.42
N ASP A 100 7.95 4.79 5.11
CA ASP A 100 9.39 4.60 5.22
C ASP A 100 10.01 4.24 3.85
N LEU A 101 9.33 3.40 3.07
CA LEU A 101 9.72 3.05 1.70
C LEU A 101 9.69 4.26 0.76
N VAL A 102 8.63 5.08 0.79
CA VAL A 102 8.51 6.29 -0.04
C VAL A 102 9.49 7.37 0.42
N LYS A 103 9.80 7.43 1.72
CA LYS A 103 10.81 8.35 2.26
C LYS A 103 12.22 8.01 1.79
N ASP A 104 12.58 6.72 1.76
CA ASP A 104 13.88 6.28 1.24
C ASP A 104 13.92 6.33 -0.30
N GLN A 105 12.84 5.86 -0.93
CA GLN A 105 12.65 5.76 -2.37
C GLN A 105 11.35 6.45 -2.79
N PRO A 106 11.37 7.76 -3.10
CA PRO A 106 10.17 8.48 -3.54
C PRO A 106 9.54 7.88 -4.80
N HIS A 107 10.35 7.18 -5.60
CA HIS A 107 9.91 6.45 -6.79
C HIS A 107 9.00 5.25 -6.49
N ALA A 108 9.05 4.69 -5.27
CA ALA A 108 8.20 3.57 -4.86
C ALA A 108 6.71 3.96 -4.91
N TYR A 109 6.41 5.25 -4.72
CA TYR A 109 5.07 5.78 -4.76
C TYR A 109 4.31 5.39 -6.05
N ASP A 110 4.88 5.67 -7.22
CA ASP A 110 4.27 5.34 -8.52
C ASP A 110 4.21 3.82 -8.75
N PHE A 111 5.19 3.09 -8.22
CA PHE A 111 5.22 1.64 -8.33
C PHE A 111 4.13 0.95 -7.51
N LEU A 112 3.80 1.50 -6.34
CA LEU A 112 2.78 0.98 -5.43
C LEU A 112 1.36 1.33 -5.89
N ARG A 113 1.18 2.47 -6.56
CA ARG A 113 -0.14 2.95 -6.98
C ARG A 113 -0.78 1.97 -7.94
N GLY A 114 -2.02 1.56 -7.65
CA GLY A 114 -2.77 0.60 -8.46
C GLY A 114 -2.24 -0.83 -8.39
N ARG A 115 -1.38 -1.18 -7.43
CA ARG A 115 -0.90 -2.54 -7.22
C ARG A 115 -1.53 -3.23 -6.02
N THR A 116 -1.70 -4.54 -6.16
CA THR A 116 -2.09 -5.44 -5.09
C THR A 116 -0.88 -6.27 -4.66
N PHE A 117 -0.66 -6.32 -3.36
CA PHE A 117 0.38 -7.10 -2.71
C PHE A 117 -0.28 -8.20 -1.90
N ALA A 118 -0.07 -9.46 -2.29
CA ALA A 118 -0.55 -10.60 -1.54
C ALA A 118 0.64 -11.45 -1.08
N ARG A 119 0.52 -11.98 0.14
CA ARG A 119 1.43 -12.98 0.64
C ARG A 119 1.14 -14.29 -0.09
N SER A 120 2.15 -14.88 -0.71
CA SER A 120 2.07 -16.26 -1.19
C SER A 120 1.96 -17.19 0.02
N LEU A 121 0.76 -17.70 0.31
CA LEU A 121 0.60 -18.87 1.15
C LEU A 121 1.15 -20.07 0.37
N HIS A 122 2.34 -20.55 0.75
CA HIS A 122 2.86 -21.84 0.30
C HIS A 122 2.31 -22.94 1.22
#